data_AF-A0A4P6FU29-F1
#
_entry.id   AF-A0A4P6FU29-F1
#
_cell.length_a   1.000
_cell.length_b   1.000
_cell.length_c   1.000
_cell.angle_alpha   90.00
_cell.angle_beta   90.00
_cell.angle_gamma   90.00
#
_symmetry.space_group_name_H-M   'P 1'
#
loop_
_entity.id
_entity.type
_entity.pdbx_description
1 polymer ?
#
loop_
_entity_poly.entity_id
_entity_poly.type
_entity_poly.pdbx_seq_one_letter_code
_entity_poly.pdbx_strand_id
1 'polypeptide(L)'
;MAMIAVVTRRRRTERPDLRCPKCIRPSPCCPPTRAMRGEGGLASGAKFTRDADHAGRLFRSRAYSANMAQRDLSLIIVGVAYPNRDGGNRQFEVAMCTPGEPVTLVPEPTNKADPAAVAVYSCRGVQIGYLSAERCVWIGGKLRQGQEMKAIFQEGSSRRAVIRLNLDGHDPALPLVRSGAAMPAADVSTMASDPDSGF
;
A
#
# COMPACT_ATOMS: atom_id res chain seq x y z
N MET A 1 -2.13 41.71 44.30
CA MET A 1 -0.84 41.36 44.94
C MET A 1 -0.07 40.48 43.99
N ALA A 2 1.00 41.03 43.42
CA ALA A 2 1.92 40.34 42.53
C ALA A 2 2.96 39.55 43.35
N MET A 3 3.30 38.35 42.90
CA MET A 3 4.58 37.70 43.19
C MET A 3 5.10 37.14 41.86
N ILE A 4 6.14 37.80 41.37
CA ILE A 4 6.98 37.44 40.23
C ILE A 4 8.22 36.73 40.80
N ALA A 5 8.61 35.59 40.23
CA ALA A 5 10.00 35.11 40.16
C ALA A 5 10.03 33.94 39.15
N VAL A 6 10.42 34.12 37.88
CA VAL A 6 11.80 34.25 37.37
C VAL A 6 12.73 33.17 37.91
N VAL A 7 12.80 32.02 37.23
CA VAL A 7 13.97 31.13 37.27
C VAL A 7 14.25 30.54 35.88
N THR A 8 15.11 31.27 35.17
CA THR A 8 16.23 30.83 34.31
C THR A 8 16.08 29.57 33.43
N ARG A 9 16.03 29.83 32.11
CA ARG A 9 16.46 28.94 31.02
C ARG A 9 17.81 28.28 31.36
N ARG A 10 17.86 26.94 31.40
CA ARG A 10 19.12 26.20 31.32
C ARG A 10 19.41 25.77 29.89
N ARG A 11 20.71 25.83 29.61
CA ARG A 11 21.37 25.92 28.31
C ARG A 11 21.25 24.64 27.49
N ARG A 12 21.29 24.85 26.17
CA ARG A 12 21.61 23.86 25.13
C ARG A 12 22.71 22.91 25.59
N THR A 13 22.45 21.62 25.55
CA THR A 13 23.50 20.61 25.37
C THR A 13 23.70 20.45 23.87
N GLU A 14 24.70 21.17 23.37
CA GLU A 14 25.21 21.02 22.02
C GLU A 14 25.84 19.64 21.90
N ARG A 15 25.32 18.81 20.99
CA ARG A 15 25.94 17.55 20.60
C ARG A 15 27.25 17.87 19.88
N PRO A 16 28.38 17.25 20.23
CA PRO A 16 29.60 17.41 19.45
C PRO A 16 29.43 16.80 18.06
N ASP A 17 29.78 17.62 17.07
CA ASP A 17 29.91 17.30 15.66
C ASP A 17 30.69 15.99 15.42
N LEU A 18 30.02 14.96 14.92
CA LEU A 18 30.67 13.87 14.18
C LEU A 18 31.04 14.40 12.79
N ARG A 19 32.09 15.22 12.72
CA ARG A 19 32.75 15.59 11.46
C ARG A 19 34.04 14.78 11.32
N CYS A 20 34.09 13.98 10.27
CA CYS A 20 35.29 13.30 9.79
C CYS A 20 36.30 14.37 9.28
N PRO A 21 37.53 14.46 9.80
CA PRO A 21 38.49 15.51 9.44
C PRO A 21 39.10 15.38 8.02
N LYS A 22 38.49 14.59 7.12
CA LYS A 22 38.93 14.41 5.73
C LYS A 22 37.88 14.71 4.66
N CYS A 23 36.70 15.22 5.00
CA CYS A 23 35.60 15.32 4.03
C CYS A 23 35.04 16.74 3.91
N ILE A 24 35.61 17.58 3.05
CA ILE A 24 34.97 18.81 2.55
C ILE A 24 34.04 18.42 1.39
N ARG A 25 32.85 17.88 1.72
CA ARG A 25 31.69 17.53 0.83
C ARG A 25 31.94 16.51 -0.32
N PRO A 26 30.89 15.96 -0.96
CA PRO A 26 29.62 15.44 -0.43
C PRO A 26 29.35 13.98 -0.88
N SER A 27 28.36 13.33 -0.26
CA SER A 27 27.56 12.24 -0.88
C SER A 27 28.23 10.85 -1.02
N PRO A 28 27.45 9.75 -1.16
CA PRO A 28 27.92 8.35 -1.14
C PRO A 28 28.62 7.92 -2.46
N CYS A 29 29.51 8.77 -2.98
CA CYS A 29 29.99 8.73 -4.36
C CYS A 29 31.36 8.08 -4.60
N CYS A 30 32.00 7.41 -3.62
CA CYS A 30 33.33 6.82 -3.82
C CYS A 30 33.27 5.30 -4.10
N PRO A 31 33.36 4.86 -5.37
CA PRO A 31 33.70 3.48 -5.70
C PRO A 31 35.21 3.23 -5.50
N PRO A 32 35.63 1.98 -5.24
CA PRO A 32 37.05 1.65 -5.13
C PRO A 32 37.75 1.72 -6.49
N THR A 33 38.85 2.48 -6.56
CA THR A 33 39.82 2.43 -7.66
C THR A 33 41.19 1.99 -7.15
N ARG A 34 41.66 0.82 -7.61
CA ARG A 34 43.07 0.39 -7.74
C ARG A 34 43.06 -1.05 -8.30
N ALA A 35 43.93 -1.50 -9.21
CA ALA A 35 45.16 -0.97 -9.77
C ALA A 35 45.48 -1.69 -11.11
N MET A 36 46.30 -1.07 -11.97
CA MET A 36 47.06 -1.70 -13.07
C MET A 36 48.15 -2.63 -12.47
N ARG A 37 48.75 -3.64 -13.12
CA ARG A 37 49.25 -3.82 -14.51
C ARG A 37 49.76 -5.28 -14.67
N GLY A 38 49.76 -5.87 -15.88
CA GLY A 38 50.50 -7.11 -16.18
C GLY A 38 50.13 -7.76 -17.52
N GLU A 39 51.06 -7.74 -18.48
CA GLU A 39 50.93 -8.12 -19.89
C GLU A 39 51.18 -9.62 -20.16
N GLY A 40 50.64 -10.14 -21.28
CA GLY A 40 51.26 -11.23 -22.04
C GLY A 40 50.34 -12.34 -22.54
N GLY A 41 50.31 -12.56 -23.86
CA GLY A 41 50.09 -13.90 -24.44
C GLY A 41 49.01 -14.03 -25.52
N LEU A 42 49.44 -14.00 -26.78
CA LEU A 42 48.68 -14.32 -28.00
C LEU A 42 48.06 -15.73 -27.97
N ALA A 43 46.82 -15.87 -28.48
CA ALA A 43 46.47 -16.89 -29.46
C ALA A 43 45.10 -16.60 -30.13
N SER A 44 45.18 -16.16 -31.39
CA SER A 44 44.45 -16.70 -32.56
C SER A 44 42.98 -17.15 -32.40
N GLY A 45 42.07 -16.38 -33.02
CA GLY A 45 41.24 -16.91 -34.12
C GLY A 45 39.91 -17.59 -33.79
N ALA A 46 38.82 -16.81 -33.83
CA ALA A 46 37.56 -17.26 -34.44
C ALA A 46 36.77 -16.03 -34.96
N LYS A 47 36.59 -16.01 -36.27
CA LYS A 47 35.84 -15.02 -37.05
C LYS A 47 34.33 -15.18 -36.82
N PHE A 48 33.58 -14.07 -36.99
CA PHE A 48 32.23 -13.98 -37.57
C PHE A 48 31.13 -14.90 -36.96
N THR A 49 30.02 -14.40 -36.44
CA THR A 49 29.05 -13.56 -37.15
C THR A 49 28.29 -12.63 -36.20
N ARG A 50 28.20 -11.36 -36.59
CA ARG A 50 27.04 -10.53 -36.25
C ARG A 50 25.84 -11.18 -36.94
N ASP A 51 24.80 -11.54 -36.21
CA ASP A 51 23.41 -11.51 -36.68
C ASP A 51 22.45 -11.95 -35.55
N ALA A 52 21.37 -11.18 -35.43
CA ALA A 52 20.10 -11.53 -34.79
C ALA A 52 19.99 -11.52 -33.25
N ASP A 53 20.34 -10.38 -32.64
CA ASP A 53 19.48 -9.79 -31.62
C ASP A 53 18.06 -9.61 -32.20
N HIS A 54 17.03 -10.37 -31.78
CA HIS A 54 15.67 -9.84 -31.53
C HIS A 54 14.53 -10.83 -31.18
N ALA A 55 14.67 -12.16 -31.28
CA ALA A 55 13.46 -13.02 -31.31
C ALA A 55 13.30 -14.08 -30.18
N GLY A 56 14.06 -14.00 -29.08
CA GLY A 56 14.06 -15.08 -28.06
C GLY A 56 13.46 -14.75 -26.68
N ARG A 57 12.99 -13.52 -26.42
CA ARG A 57 12.81 -13.00 -25.05
C ARG A 57 11.37 -12.65 -24.65
N LEU A 58 10.37 -13.38 -25.15
CA LEU A 58 8.95 -13.11 -24.83
C LEU A 58 8.12 -14.30 -24.30
N PHE A 59 8.72 -15.46 -24.03
CA PHE A 59 7.98 -16.65 -23.59
C PHE A 59 8.37 -17.18 -22.20
N ARG A 60 8.60 -16.28 -21.23
CA ARG A 60 8.70 -16.62 -19.79
C ARG A 60 7.73 -15.83 -18.90
N SER A 61 6.64 -15.31 -19.46
CA SER A 61 5.81 -14.27 -18.80
C SER A 61 4.53 -14.75 -18.12
N ARG A 62 4.10 -16.01 -18.24
CA ARG A 62 2.78 -16.42 -17.69
C ARG A 62 2.82 -17.10 -16.32
N ALA A 63 3.84 -17.91 -16.04
CA ALA A 63 3.95 -18.63 -14.77
C ALA A 63 4.58 -17.79 -13.64
N TYR A 64 5.44 -16.81 -13.97
CA TYR A 64 6.07 -15.94 -12.97
C TYR A 64 5.08 -14.91 -12.37
N SER A 65 4.13 -14.42 -13.17
CA SER A 65 3.06 -13.51 -12.70
C SER A 65 1.99 -14.21 -11.84
N ALA A 66 1.75 -15.51 -12.05
CA ALA A 66 0.77 -16.27 -11.26
C ALA A 66 1.28 -16.63 -9.85
N ASN A 67 2.61 -16.71 -9.66
CA ASN A 67 3.23 -16.95 -8.34
C ASN A 67 3.48 -15.66 -7.54
N MET A 68 3.60 -14.50 -8.19
CA MET A 68 3.81 -13.19 -7.52
C MET A 68 2.54 -12.63 -6.85
N ALA A 69 1.36 -13.10 -7.23
CA ALA A 69 0.08 -12.72 -6.62
C ALA A 69 -0.21 -13.47 -5.30
N GLN A 70 0.67 -14.37 -4.84
CA GLN A 70 0.34 -15.32 -3.76
C GLN A 70 0.26 -14.73 -2.35
N ARG A 71 0.54 -13.43 -2.16
CA ARG A 71 0.40 -12.75 -0.85
C ARG A 71 -0.55 -11.57 -0.85
N ASP A 72 -1.46 -11.50 -1.81
CA ASP A 72 -2.56 -10.54 -1.73
C ASP A 72 -3.65 -11.02 -0.77
N LEU A 73 -4.07 -10.15 0.14
CA LEU A 73 -5.22 -10.38 1.00
C LEU A 73 -6.16 -9.18 1.02
N SER A 74 -7.44 -9.46 1.21
CA SER A 74 -8.45 -8.42 1.43
C SER A 74 -8.58 -8.14 2.92
N LEU A 75 -8.55 -6.86 3.29
CA LEU A 75 -8.68 -6.39 4.68
C LEU A 75 -9.90 -5.51 4.83
N ILE A 76 -10.63 -5.73 5.93
CA ILE A 76 -11.81 -4.95 6.28
C ILE A 76 -11.39 -3.67 7.01
N ILE A 77 -11.95 -2.56 6.57
CA ILE A 77 -11.89 -1.26 7.22
C ILE A 77 -13.16 -1.07 8.04
N VAL A 78 -12.96 -0.76 9.31
CA VAL A 78 -14.00 -0.41 10.28
C VAL A 78 -13.94 1.06 10.63
N GLY A 79 -14.99 1.56 11.28
CA GLY A 79 -15.05 2.94 11.75
C GLY A 79 -15.41 3.99 10.70
N VAL A 80 -15.84 3.55 9.51
CA VAL A 80 -16.24 4.42 8.38
C VAL A 80 -17.40 5.35 8.75
N ALA A 81 -18.30 4.91 9.64
CA ALA A 81 -19.44 5.72 10.06
C ALA A 81 -19.11 6.84 11.06
N TYR A 82 -17.88 6.87 11.60
CA TYR A 82 -17.47 7.90 12.56
C TYR A 82 -16.74 9.04 11.84
N PRO A 83 -16.94 10.30 12.26
CA PRO A 83 -16.21 11.42 11.71
C PRO A 83 -14.69 11.32 11.99
N ASN A 84 -13.91 11.98 11.14
CA ASN A 84 -12.49 12.21 11.36
C ASN A 84 -12.27 13.20 12.51
N ARG A 85 -11.03 13.23 13.04
CA ARG A 85 -10.66 14.11 14.15
C ARG A 85 -10.78 15.61 13.80
N ASP A 86 -10.60 15.94 12.53
CA ASP A 86 -10.79 17.28 11.97
C ASP A 86 -12.27 17.61 11.68
N GLY A 87 -13.20 16.69 11.96
CA GLY A 87 -14.63 16.83 11.67
C GLY A 87 -15.04 16.36 10.28
N GLY A 88 -14.10 15.92 9.44
CA GLY A 88 -14.41 15.40 8.10
C GLY A 88 -15.25 14.12 8.11
N ASN A 89 -16.02 13.89 7.04
CA ASN A 89 -16.87 12.70 6.92
C ASN A 89 -16.15 11.56 6.19
N ARG A 90 -15.79 10.50 6.94
CA ARG A 90 -15.16 9.29 6.38
C ARG A 90 -16.03 8.58 5.35
N GLN A 91 -17.36 8.57 5.53
CA GLN A 91 -18.28 7.93 4.60
C GLN A 91 -18.26 8.61 3.24
N PHE A 92 -18.21 9.95 3.24
CA PHE A 92 -18.12 10.74 2.02
C PHE A 92 -16.83 10.42 1.27
N GLU A 93 -15.72 10.37 1.99
CA GLU A 93 -14.43 10.00 1.38
C GLU A 93 -14.45 8.57 0.79
N VAL A 94 -15.00 7.60 1.53
CA VAL A 94 -15.14 6.21 1.04
C VAL A 94 -16.02 6.15 -0.21
N ALA A 95 -17.09 6.93 -0.28
CA ALA A 95 -17.97 7.00 -1.45
C ALA A 95 -17.29 7.62 -2.68
N MET A 96 -16.28 8.46 -2.48
CA MET A 96 -15.48 9.05 -3.57
C MET A 96 -14.29 8.18 -4.01
N CYS A 97 -13.93 7.15 -3.24
CA CYS A 97 -12.84 6.24 -3.62
C CYS A 97 -13.24 5.34 -4.79
N THR A 98 -12.40 5.29 -5.81
CA THR A 98 -12.52 4.33 -6.92
C THR A 98 -11.77 3.03 -6.60
N PRO A 99 -12.33 1.84 -6.87
CA PRO A 99 -11.59 0.59 -6.81
C PRO A 99 -10.28 0.66 -7.60
N GLY A 100 -9.17 0.27 -6.98
CA GLY A 100 -7.82 0.35 -7.54
C GLY A 100 -7.03 1.59 -7.09
N GLU A 101 -7.67 2.59 -6.46
CA GLU A 101 -6.96 3.74 -5.92
C GLU A 101 -5.98 3.32 -4.81
N PRO A 102 -4.75 3.86 -4.76
CA PRO A 102 -3.81 3.54 -3.71
C PRO A 102 -4.29 4.05 -2.35
N VAL A 103 -4.00 3.28 -1.31
CA VAL A 103 -4.31 3.65 0.09
C VAL A 103 -3.07 3.48 0.96
N THR A 104 -2.97 4.32 1.99
CA THR A 104 -1.83 4.33 2.91
C THR A 104 -2.24 3.79 4.27
N LEU A 105 -1.40 2.92 4.83
CA LEU A 105 -1.55 2.34 6.16
C LEU A 105 -0.60 3.02 7.13
N VAL A 106 -1.12 3.57 8.23
CA VAL A 106 -0.35 4.31 9.23
C VAL A 106 -0.62 3.73 10.62
N PRO A 107 0.37 3.10 11.29
CA PRO A 107 0.22 2.68 12.68
C PRO A 107 0.06 3.88 13.62
N GLU A 108 -0.87 3.80 14.56
CA GLU A 108 -1.13 4.84 15.56
C GLU A 108 -0.89 4.32 17.00
N PRO A 109 0.37 4.16 17.43
CA PRO A 109 0.69 3.62 18.76
C PRO A 109 0.20 4.48 19.93
N THR A 110 -0.11 5.75 19.69
CA THR A 110 -0.61 6.70 20.69
C THR A 110 -2.13 6.87 20.65
N ASN A 111 -2.84 6.02 19.91
CA ASN A 111 -4.30 6.05 19.86
C ASN A 111 -4.89 5.65 21.23
N LYS A 112 -5.84 6.45 21.74
CA LYS A 112 -6.42 6.27 23.08
C LYS A 112 -7.30 5.03 23.19
N ALA A 113 -7.91 4.59 22.10
CA ALA A 113 -8.84 3.45 22.09
C ALA A 113 -8.08 2.12 21.93
N ASP A 114 -7.11 2.08 21.01
CA ASP A 114 -6.32 0.88 20.73
C ASP A 114 -4.89 1.26 20.28
N PRO A 115 -3.84 0.99 21.08
CA PRO A 115 -2.45 1.22 20.68
C PRO A 115 -1.98 0.38 19.48
N ALA A 116 -2.70 -0.68 19.10
CA ALA A 116 -2.42 -1.46 17.90
C ALA A 116 -3.15 -0.94 16.65
N ALA A 117 -3.92 0.15 16.77
CA ALA A 117 -4.69 0.71 15.66
C ALA A 117 -3.80 1.04 14.46
N VAL A 118 -4.30 0.71 13.27
CA VAL A 118 -3.70 1.09 11.99
C VAL A 118 -4.74 1.88 11.23
N ALA A 119 -4.50 3.18 11.09
CA ALA A 119 -5.33 4.08 10.31
C ALA A 119 -5.12 3.84 8.81
N VAL A 120 -6.20 3.97 8.05
CA VAL A 120 -6.19 3.86 6.59
C VAL A 120 -6.55 5.21 5.98
N TYR A 121 -5.74 5.66 5.04
CA TYR A 121 -5.89 6.93 4.33
C TYR A 121 -6.09 6.69 2.83
N SER A 122 -6.96 7.48 2.21
CA SER A 122 -7.10 7.53 0.76
C SER A 122 -5.87 8.17 0.11
N CYS A 123 -5.77 8.07 -1.22
CA CYS A 123 -4.75 8.75 -2.03
C CYS A 123 -4.77 10.29 -1.87
N ARG A 124 -5.89 10.86 -1.41
CA ARG A 124 -6.07 12.29 -1.12
C ARG A 124 -5.62 12.70 0.28
N GLY A 125 -5.10 11.75 1.08
CA GLY A 125 -4.63 12.00 2.45
C GLY A 125 -5.76 12.13 3.48
N VAL A 126 -6.99 11.74 3.12
CA VAL A 126 -8.14 11.76 4.03
C VAL A 126 -8.28 10.39 4.68
N GLN A 127 -8.42 10.35 6.01
CA GLN A 127 -8.63 9.10 6.72
C GLN A 127 -10.00 8.51 6.35
N ILE A 128 -10.02 7.24 5.96
CA ILE A 128 -11.23 6.50 5.60
C ILE A 128 -11.67 5.49 6.68
N GLY A 129 -10.78 5.17 7.62
CA GLY A 129 -11.10 4.34 8.79
C GLY A 129 -9.87 3.70 9.41
N TYR A 130 -10.08 2.55 10.04
CA TYR A 130 -9.05 1.73 10.67
C TYR A 130 -9.15 0.29 10.19
N LEU A 131 -8.04 -0.45 10.21
CA LEU A 131 -8.10 -1.91 10.05
C LEU A 131 -8.91 -2.54 11.18
N SER A 132 -9.61 -3.65 10.87
CA SER A 132 -10.29 -4.44 11.90
C SER A 132 -9.32 -4.90 12.99
N ALA A 133 -9.84 -5.03 14.22
CA ALA A 133 -9.06 -5.43 15.39
C ALA A 133 -8.35 -6.79 15.21
N GLU A 134 -8.95 -7.70 14.44
CA GLU A 134 -8.38 -9.01 14.12
C GLU A 134 -7.06 -8.91 13.32
N ARG A 135 -6.91 -7.87 12.51
CA ARG A 135 -5.79 -7.73 11.56
C ARG A 135 -4.82 -6.61 11.95
N CYS A 136 -5.26 -5.62 12.73
CA CYS A 136 -4.45 -4.44 13.07
C CYS A 136 -3.12 -4.81 13.77
N VAL A 137 -3.14 -5.76 14.70
CA VAL A 137 -1.93 -6.18 15.45
C VAL A 137 -0.88 -6.78 14.51
N TRP A 138 -1.31 -7.72 13.65
CA TRP A 138 -0.41 -8.43 12.75
C TRP A 138 0.15 -7.50 11.66
N ILE A 139 -0.72 -6.75 10.98
CA ILE A 139 -0.31 -5.82 9.93
C ILE A 139 0.52 -4.67 10.51
N GLY A 140 0.11 -4.11 11.65
CA GLY A 140 0.86 -3.08 12.36
C GLY A 140 2.25 -3.57 12.80
N GLY A 141 2.38 -4.84 13.21
CA GLY A 141 3.66 -5.48 13.48
C GLY A 141 4.57 -5.52 12.25
N LYS A 142 4.03 -5.90 11.08
CA LYS A 142 4.76 -5.91 9.80
C LYS A 142 5.21 -4.52 9.36
N LEU A 143 4.34 -3.52 9.47
CA LEU A 143 4.68 -2.12 9.19
C LEU A 143 5.82 -1.63 10.08
N ARG A 144 5.79 -1.92 11.38
CA ARG A 144 6.85 -1.52 12.32
C ARG A 144 8.19 -2.23 12.07
N GLN A 145 8.16 -3.43 11.50
CA GLN A 145 9.36 -4.15 11.08
C GLN A 145 9.97 -3.59 9.79
N GLY A 146 9.34 -2.60 9.15
CA GLY A 146 9.79 -2.04 7.88
C GLY A 146 9.45 -2.92 6.68
N GLN A 147 8.48 -3.84 6.81
CA GLN A 147 7.99 -4.61 5.67
C GLN A 147 7.33 -3.65 4.67
N GLU A 148 7.85 -3.62 3.45
CA GLU A 148 7.21 -2.90 2.34
C GLU A 148 5.91 -3.60 1.97
N MET A 149 4.80 -2.88 2.03
CA MET A 149 3.49 -3.37 1.67
C MET A 149 2.76 -2.30 0.85
N LYS A 150 2.01 -2.75 -0.15
CA LYS A 150 1.20 -1.87 -0.99
C LYS A 150 -0.26 -2.24 -0.89
N ALA A 151 -1.11 -1.23 -0.85
CA ALA A 151 -2.53 -1.40 -0.71
C ALA A 151 -3.31 -0.56 -1.73
N ILE A 152 -4.42 -1.10 -2.20
CA ILE A 152 -5.40 -0.42 -3.03
C ILE A 152 -6.80 -0.55 -2.43
N PHE A 153 -7.64 0.43 -2.69
CA PHE A 153 -9.06 0.39 -2.39
C PHE A 153 -9.75 -0.68 -3.24
N GLN A 154 -10.60 -1.51 -2.63
CA GLN A 154 -11.35 -2.55 -3.34
C GLN A 154 -12.81 -2.15 -3.51
N GLU A 155 -13.48 -1.86 -2.41
CA GLU A 155 -14.92 -1.52 -2.38
C GLU A 155 -15.28 -0.80 -1.07
N GLY A 156 -16.39 -0.07 -1.09
CA GLY A 156 -16.86 0.73 0.03
C GLY A 156 -18.36 0.63 0.24
N SER A 157 -18.79 0.79 1.48
CA SER A 157 -20.17 0.95 1.90
C SER A 157 -20.25 2.05 2.98
N SER A 158 -21.46 2.42 3.39
CA SER A 158 -21.66 3.45 4.43
C SER A 158 -21.10 3.07 5.82
N ARG A 159 -20.87 1.78 6.10
CA ARG A 159 -20.39 1.31 7.42
C ARG A 159 -19.01 0.67 7.40
N ARG A 160 -18.57 0.20 6.24
CA ARG A 160 -17.36 -0.63 6.08
C ARG A 160 -16.74 -0.35 4.72
N ALA A 161 -15.43 -0.53 4.62
CA ALA A 161 -14.74 -0.58 3.33
C ALA A 161 -13.80 -1.79 3.29
N VAL A 162 -13.31 -2.12 2.11
CA VAL A 162 -12.37 -3.22 1.90
C VAL A 162 -11.20 -2.72 1.07
N ILE A 163 -9.99 -3.12 1.45
CA ILE A 163 -8.76 -2.86 0.69
C ILE A 163 -8.11 -4.18 0.31
N ARG A 164 -7.36 -4.17 -0.79
CA ARG A 164 -6.43 -5.24 -1.16
C ARG A 164 -5.03 -4.83 -0.73
N LEU A 165 -4.34 -5.70 0.00
CA LEU A 165 -2.98 -5.50 0.48
C LEU A 165 -2.09 -6.60 -0.08
N ASN A 166 -0.95 -6.24 -0.66
CA ASN A 166 0.15 -7.15 -0.94
C ASN A 166 1.21 -7.05 0.15
N LEU A 167 1.59 -8.19 0.74
CA LEU A 167 2.56 -8.24 1.85
C LEU A 167 4.02 -8.08 1.44
N ASP A 168 4.33 -8.21 0.14
CA ASP A 168 5.68 -8.23 -0.39
C ASP A 168 6.04 -6.94 -1.16
N GLY A 169 5.18 -5.92 -1.09
CA GLY A 169 5.41 -4.61 -1.73
C GLY A 169 5.12 -4.58 -3.24
N HIS A 170 4.57 -5.65 -3.81
CA HIS A 170 4.08 -5.66 -5.19
C HIS A 170 2.76 -4.92 -5.34
N ASP A 171 2.42 -4.49 -6.55
CA ASP A 171 1.12 -3.84 -6.80
C ASP A 171 0.00 -4.89 -6.68
N PRO A 172 -0.91 -4.76 -5.69
CA PRO A 172 -1.99 -5.73 -5.50
C PRO A 172 -2.98 -5.68 -6.66
N ALA A 173 -3.54 -6.82 -7.02
CA ALA A 173 -4.59 -6.88 -8.03
C ALA A 173 -5.98 -6.87 -7.37
N LEU A 174 -6.92 -6.15 -7.99
CA LEU A 174 -8.33 -6.30 -7.66
C LEU A 174 -8.76 -7.74 -7.97
N PRO A 175 -9.53 -8.39 -7.08
CA PRO A 175 -10.11 -9.68 -7.41
C PRO A 175 -11.02 -9.51 -8.62
N LEU A 176 -10.97 -10.45 -9.56
CA LEU A 176 -11.96 -10.51 -10.64
C LEU A 176 -13.33 -10.57 -9.97
N VAL A 177 -14.18 -9.57 -10.23
CA VAL A 177 -15.57 -9.59 -9.80
C VAL A 177 -16.15 -10.90 -10.32
N ARG A 178 -16.54 -11.81 -9.43
CA ARG A 178 -17.33 -12.97 -9.85
C ARG A 178 -18.67 -12.41 -10.29
N SER A 179 -18.83 -12.14 -11.59
CA SER A 179 -20.16 -11.95 -12.16
C SER A 179 -20.96 -13.21 -11.86
N GLY A 180 -21.89 -13.13 -10.91
CA GLY A 180 -22.81 -14.23 -10.62
C GLY A 180 -23.09 -14.51 -9.15
N ALA A 181 -23.59 -13.54 -8.40
CA ALA A 181 -24.85 -13.82 -7.72
C ALA A 181 -25.93 -13.37 -8.71
N ALA A 182 -26.33 -14.26 -9.61
CA ALA A 182 -27.58 -14.09 -10.31
C ALA A 182 -28.65 -13.98 -9.23
N MET A 183 -29.25 -12.79 -9.08
CA MET A 183 -30.57 -12.72 -8.48
C MET A 183 -31.42 -13.75 -9.25
N PRO A 184 -32.11 -14.71 -8.60
CA PRO A 184 -33.06 -15.52 -9.33
C PRO A 184 -34.01 -14.52 -9.99
N ALA A 185 -34.06 -14.57 -11.32
CA ALA A 185 -35.03 -13.82 -12.08
C ALA A 185 -36.37 -14.12 -11.42
N ALA A 186 -37.02 -13.08 -10.88
CA ALA A 186 -38.38 -13.20 -10.42
C ALA A 186 -39.15 -13.80 -11.59
N ASP A 187 -39.69 -14.98 -11.38
CA ASP A 187 -40.68 -15.60 -12.24
C ASP A 187 -41.87 -14.64 -12.30
N VAL A 188 -41.92 -13.83 -13.35
CA VAL A 188 -43.11 -13.05 -13.71
C VAL A 188 -43.85 -13.82 -14.81
N SER A 189 -44.24 -15.06 -14.52
CA SER A 189 -45.19 -15.82 -15.31
C SER A 189 -46.27 -16.44 -14.43
N THR A 190 -47.11 -15.60 -13.82
CA THR A 190 -48.54 -15.91 -13.63
C THR A 190 -49.34 -14.61 -13.56
N MET A 191 -49.33 -13.82 -14.64
CA MET A 191 -50.52 -13.06 -15.00
C MET A 191 -51.29 -13.90 -16.00
N ALA A 192 -52.02 -14.90 -15.50
CA ALA A 192 -53.18 -15.38 -16.21
C ALA A 192 -54.20 -14.23 -16.13
N SER A 193 -54.27 -13.45 -17.20
CA SER A 193 -55.45 -12.64 -17.49
C SER A 193 -56.63 -13.59 -17.46
N ASP A 194 -57.53 -13.40 -16.50
CA ASP A 194 -58.83 -14.09 -16.47
C ASP A 194 -59.78 -13.26 -17.36
N PRO A 195 -60.15 -13.72 -18.57
CA PRO A 195 -60.97 -12.95 -19.48
C PRO A 195 -62.41 -13.47 -19.40
N ASP A 196 -63.03 -13.46 -18.22
CA ASP A 196 -64.48 -13.68 -18.12
C ASP A 196 -65.07 -13.09 -16.83
N SER A 197 -65.36 -11.79 -16.85
CA SER A 197 -66.41 -11.24 -15.99
C SER A 197 -67.36 -10.41 -16.85
N GLY A 198 -68.07 -11.11 -17.75
CA GLY A 198 -69.28 -10.61 -18.36
C GLY A 198 -70.48 -10.72 -17.42
N PHE A 199 -71.31 -9.67 -17.44
CA PHE A 199 -72.65 -9.49 -16.85
C PHE A 199 -72.76 -9.23 -15.33
#